data_AF-A0A2J0KJY2-F1
#
_entry.id   AF-A0A2J0KJY2-F1
#
_cell.length_a   1.000
_cell.length_b   1.000
_cell.length_c   1.000
_cell.angle_alpha   90.00
_cell.angle_beta   90.00
_cell.angle_gamma   90.00
#
_symmetry.space_group_name_H-M   'P 1'
#
loop_
_entity.id
_entity.type
_entity.pdbx_description
1 polymer ?
#
loop_
_entity_poly.entity_id
_entity_poly.type
_entity_poly.pdbx_seq_one_letter_code
_entity_poly.pdbx_strand_id
1 'polypeptide(L)'
;MEEKNSKITVGQKAADKITKILGSWEFILIQSFILAIWIILNFSAWINHWDPYPFILLNLVLSFQAAYTAPIILMSENREADRERRKTALDLSTDKKAEKEILEIKQMIENLEKNKFEKILRLLDEKKIK
;
A
#
# COMPACT_ATOMS: atom_id res chain seq x y z
N MET A 1 20.44 -17.96 5.67
CA MET A 1 19.12 -17.31 5.81
C MET A 1 18.27 -17.87 4.69
N GLU A 2 17.31 -18.73 4.99
CA GLU A 2 16.51 -19.44 3.99
C GLU A 2 15.66 -18.47 3.16
N GLU A 3 16.05 -18.26 1.91
CA GLU A 3 15.17 -17.74 0.87
C GLU A 3 14.08 -18.79 0.62
N LYS A 4 13.00 -18.72 1.39
CA LYS A 4 11.79 -19.51 1.13
C LYS A 4 11.17 -18.95 -0.15
N ASN A 5 11.59 -19.52 -1.28
CA ASN A 5 11.02 -19.34 -2.61
C ASN A 5 9.53 -19.69 -2.56
N SER A 6 8.71 -18.71 -2.17
CA SER A 6 7.26 -18.79 -2.23
C SER A 6 6.89 -18.77 -3.71
N LYS A 7 6.85 -19.96 -4.32
CA LYS A 7 6.30 -20.15 -5.66
C LYS A 7 4.91 -19.54 -5.66
N ILE A 8 4.79 -18.35 -6.26
CA ILE A 8 3.51 -17.66 -6.43
C ILE A 8 2.57 -18.65 -7.12
N THR A 9 1.53 -19.08 -6.43
CA THR A 9 0.59 -20.06 -6.97
C THR A 9 -0.11 -19.47 -8.18
N VAL A 10 -0.53 -20.32 -9.13
CA VAL A 10 -1.16 -19.87 -10.39
C VAL A 10 -2.39 -18.99 -10.10
N GLY A 11 -3.15 -19.31 -9.05
CA GLY A 11 -4.27 -18.49 -8.57
C GLY A 11 -3.85 -17.10 -8.10
N GLN A 12 -2.70 -16.97 -7.42
CA GLN A 12 -2.18 -15.67 -6.98
C GLN A 12 -1.71 -14.81 -8.16
N LYS A 13 -1.09 -15.41 -9.19
CA LYS A 13 -0.72 -14.67 -10.42
C LYS A 13 -1.95 -14.21 -11.20
N ALA A 14 -2.99 -15.04 -11.25
CA ALA A 14 -4.25 -14.71 -11.91
C ALA A 14 -4.96 -13.57 -11.17
N ALA A 15 -5.08 -13.64 -9.84
CA ALA A 15 -5.66 -12.58 -9.03
C ALA A 15 -4.94 -11.24 -9.25
N ASP A 16 -3.61 -11.22 -9.35
CA ASP A 16 -2.86 -9.96 -9.53
C ASP A 16 -3.08 -9.32 -10.87
N LYS A 17 -3.15 -10.16 -11.90
CA LYS A 17 -3.43 -9.70 -13.25
C LYS A 17 -4.86 -9.16 -13.32
N ILE A 18 -5.81 -9.85 -12.69
CA ILE A 18 -7.21 -9.44 -12.64
C ILE A 18 -7.36 -8.13 -11.85
N THR A 19 -6.75 -7.98 -10.68
CA THR A 19 -6.81 -6.74 -9.89
C THR A 19 -6.20 -5.56 -10.65
N LYS A 20 -5.08 -5.75 -11.35
CA LYS A 20 -4.48 -4.70 -12.20
C LYS A 20 -5.39 -4.31 -13.37
N ILE A 21 -6.12 -5.26 -13.94
CA ILE A 21 -7.07 -5.00 -15.03
C ILE A 21 -8.31 -4.29 -14.50
N LEU A 22 -8.92 -4.80 -13.43
CA LEU A 22 -10.13 -4.24 -12.80
C LEU A 22 -9.90 -2.85 -12.19
N GLY A 23 -8.67 -2.55 -11.75
CA GLY A 23 -8.29 -1.24 -11.21
C GLY A 23 -7.83 -0.22 -12.26
N SER A 24 -7.80 -0.58 -13.56
CA SER A 24 -7.36 0.33 -14.62
C SER A 24 -8.50 1.25 -15.06
N TRP A 25 -8.17 2.52 -15.32
CA TRP A 25 -9.09 3.49 -15.89
C TRP A 25 -9.62 3.06 -17.27
N GLU A 26 -8.79 2.35 -18.04
CA GLU A 26 -9.17 1.82 -19.36
C GLU A 26 -10.26 0.74 -19.28
N PHE A 27 -10.24 -0.09 -18.23
CA PHE A 27 -11.25 -1.13 -18.03
C PHE A 27 -12.62 -0.53 -17.75
N ILE A 28 -12.68 0.52 -16.92
CA ILE A 28 -13.92 1.24 -16.61
C ILE A 28 -14.53 1.81 -17.89
N LEU A 29 -13.72 2.44 -18.75
CA LEU A 29 -14.18 3.00 -20.03
C LEU A 29 -14.74 1.92 -20.97
N ILE A 30 -14.04 0.79 -21.14
CA ILE A 30 -14.49 -0.32 -21.96
C ILE A 30 -15.80 -0.90 -21.42
N GLN A 31 -15.88 -1.13 -20.10
CA GLN A 31 -17.09 -1.66 -19.46
C GLN A 31 -18.27 -0.71 -19.62
N SER A 32 -18.08 0.60 -19.41
CA SER A 32 -19.12 1.61 -19.62
C SER A 32 -19.59 1.64 -21.09
N PHE A 33 -18.67 1.49 -22.05
CA PHE A 33 -19.02 1.44 -23.47
C PHE A 33 -19.84 0.21 -23.83
N ILE A 34 -19.48 -0.96 -23.31
CA ILE A 34 -20.25 -2.21 -23.48
C ILE A 34 -21.66 -2.05 -22.91
N LEU A 35 -21.79 -1.48 -21.70
CA LEU A 35 -23.09 -1.20 -21.09
C LEU A 35 -23.92 -0.22 -21.93
N ALA A 36 -23.30 0.85 -22.44
CA ALA A 36 -23.97 1.81 -23.31
C ALA A 36 -24.47 1.17 -24.61
N ILE A 37 -23.65 0.35 -25.27
CA ILE A 37 -24.04 -0.43 -26.45
C ILE A 37 -25.21 -1.36 -26.12
N TRP A 38 -25.14 -2.06 -24.98
CA TRP A 38 -26.19 -2.99 -24.56
C TRP A 38 -27.54 -2.29 -24.35
N ILE A 39 -27.52 -1.11 -23.73
CA ILE A 39 -28.71 -0.29 -23.53
C ILE A 39 -29.27 0.19 -24.89
N ILE A 40 -28.40 0.66 -25.80
CA ILE A 40 -28.80 1.12 -27.14
C ILE A 40 -29.40 -0.02 -27.97
N LEU A 41 -28.79 -1.21 -27.93
CA LEU A 41 -29.30 -2.40 -28.61
C LEU A 41 -30.65 -2.85 -28.05
N ASN A 42 -30.83 -2.84 -26.73
CA ASN A 42 -32.11 -3.18 -26.11
C ASN A 42 -33.21 -2.16 -26.44
N PHE A 43 -32.87 -0.87 -26.52
CA PHE A 43 -33.81 0.17 -26.94
C PHE A 43 -34.18 0.07 -28.42
N SER A 44 -33.21 -0.30 -29.29
CA SER A 44 -33.43 -0.49 -30.73
C SER A 44 -34.15 -1.81 -31.06
N ALA A 45 -34.11 -2.81 -30.18
CA ALA A 45 -34.74 -4.12 -30.35
C ALA A 45 -36.26 -4.12 -30.03
N TRP A 46 -36.97 -3.09 -30.49
CA TRP A 46 -38.41 -2.84 -30.26
C TRP A 46 -39.33 -4.00 -30.69
N ILE A 47 -38.86 -4.94 -31.52
CA ILE A 47 -39.65 -6.02 -32.11
C ILE A 47 -39.57 -7.33 -31.32
N ASN A 48 -38.57 -7.52 -30.45
CA ASN A 48 -38.35 -8.83 -29.82
C ASN A 48 -38.01 -8.82 -28.32
N HIS A 49 -38.15 -7.68 -27.60
CA HIS A 49 -38.09 -7.57 -26.13
C HIS A 49 -37.17 -8.59 -25.42
N TRP A 50 -35.87 -8.60 -25.79
CA TRP A 50 -34.90 -9.53 -25.20
C TRP A 50 -34.65 -9.25 -23.71
N ASP A 51 -34.81 -8.00 -23.25
CA ASP A 51 -34.73 -7.61 -21.84
C ASP A 51 -35.71 -6.45 -21.54
N PRO A 52 -36.99 -6.74 -21.20
CA PRO A 52 -37.97 -5.74 -20.82
C PRO A 52 -37.55 -4.96 -19.56
N TYR A 53 -38.04 -3.73 -19.41
CA TYR A 53 -37.87 -2.95 -18.18
C TYR A 53 -38.38 -3.78 -16.98
N PRO A 54 -37.56 -4.14 -15.97
CA PRO A 54 -36.33 -3.49 -15.50
C PRO A 54 -35.05 -4.33 -15.72
N PHE A 55 -34.58 -4.48 -16.96
CA PHE A 55 -33.25 -5.04 -17.35
C PHE A 55 -32.72 -6.14 -16.42
N ILE A 56 -33.49 -7.22 -16.25
CA ILE A 56 -33.23 -8.23 -15.21
C ILE A 56 -31.91 -8.97 -15.46
N LEU A 57 -31.56 -9.19 -16.72
CA LEU A 57 -30.33 -9.87 -17.10
C LEU A 57 -29.11 -8.98 -16.83
N LEU A 58 -29.20 -7.69 -17.16
CA LEU A 58 -28.13 -6.74 -16.88
C LEU A 58 -27.86 -6.63 -15.37
N ASN A 59 -28.93 -6.55 -14.58
CA ASN A 59 -28.84 -6.49 -13.13
C ASN A 59 -28.19 -7.75 -12.55
N LEU A 60 -28.56 -8.93 -13.05
CA LEU A 60 -27.99 -10.21 -12.64
C LEU A 60 -26.48 -10.28 -12.94
N VAL A 61 -26.07 -9.91 -14.16
CA VAL A 61 -24.66 -9.95 -14.57
C VAL A 61 -23.82 -8.98 -13.75
N LEU A 62 -24.30 -7.76 -13.53
CA LEU A 62 -23.59 -6.76 -12.70
C LEU A 62 -23.48 -7.21 -11.24
N SER A 63 -24.53 -7.80 -10.69
CA SER A 63 -24.53 -8.33 -9.32
C SER A 63 -23.53 -9.48 -9.17
N PHE A 64 -23.49 -10.39 -10.14
CA PHE A 64 -22.51 -11.48 -10.17
C PHE A 64 -21.08 -10.97 -10.31
N GLN A 65 -20.86 -9.98 -11.19
CA GLN A 65 -19.55 -9.34 -11.36
C GLN A 65 -19.07 -8.71 -10.06
N ALA A 66 -19.92 -7.96 -9.35
CA ALA A 66 -19.58 -7.35 -8.07
C ALA A 66 -19.25 -8.43 -7.01
N ALA A 67 -20.07 -9.48 -6.93
CA ALA A 67 -19.87 -10.59 -5.99
C ALA A 67 -18.54 -11.32 -6.20
N TYR A 68 -18.08 -11.49 -7.43
CA TYR A 68 -16.76 -12.08 -7.74
C TYR A 68 -15.60 -11.10 -7.57
N THR A 69 -15.83 -9.82 -7.80
CA THR A 69 -14.80 -8.79 -7.71
C THR A 69 -14.36 -8.56 -6.26
N ALA A 70 -15.32 -8.52 -5.31
CA ALA A 70 -15.04 -8.31 -3.89
C ALA A 70 -13.99 -9.27 -3.28
N PRO A 71 -14.10 -10.61 -3.40
CA PRO A 71 -13.11 -11.54 -2.84
C PRO A 71 -11.77 -11.46 -3.55
N ILE A 72 -11.73 -11.17 -4.86
CA ILE A 72 -10.47 -10.99 -5.60
C ILE A 72 -9.71 -9.77 -5.10
N ILE A 73 -10.42 -8.65 -4.91
CA ILE A 73 -9.85 -7.44 -4.31
C ILE A 73 -9.35 -7.74 -2.89
N LEU A 74 -10.17 -8.38 -2.05
CA LEU A 74 -9.80 -8.72 -0.68
C LEU A 74 -8.57 -9.63 -0.61
N MET A 75 -8.44 -10.60 -1.51
CA MET A 75 -7.25 -11.45 -1.60
C MET A 75 -5.99 -10.67 -2.00
N SER A 76 -6.14 -9.70 -2.92
CA SER A 76 -5.04 -8.82 -3.32
C SER A 76 -4.61 -7.90 -2.17
N GLU A 77 -5.58 -7.30 -1.47
CA GLU A 77 -5.38 -6.41 -0.34
C GLU A 77 -4.73 -7.15 0.84
N ASN A 78 -5.25 -8.32 1.23
CA ASN A 78 -4.69 -9.11 2.33
C ASN A 78 -3.21 -9.44 2.11
N ARG A 79 -2.83 -9.71 0.85
CA ARG A 79 -1.43 -9.99 0.51
C ARG A 79 -0.56 -8.73 0.45
N GLU A 80 -1.09 -7.60 0.01
CA GLU A 80 -0.38 -6.32 0.09
C GLU A 80 -0.17 -5.90 1.54
N ALA A 81 -1.17 -6.06 2.39
CA ALA A 81 -1.10 -5.80 3.82
C ALA A 81 -0.03 -6.66 4.52
N ASP A 82 0.12 -7.93 4.15
CA ASP A 82 1.18 -8.79 4.69
C ASP A 82 2.59 -8.32 4.30
N ARG A 83 2.77 -7.83 3.06
CA ARG A 83 4.04 -7.24 2.62
C ARG A 83 4.31 -5.93 3.33
N GLU A 84 3.29 -5.09 3.44
CA GLU A 84 3.35 -3.79 4.12
C GLU A 84 3.71 -3.96 5.59
N ARG A 85 3.06 -4.89 6.32
CA ARG A 85 3.38 -5.20 7.72
C ARG A 85 4.86 -5.53 7.93
N ARG A 86 5.45 -6.33 7.05
CA ARG A 86 6.89 -6.68 7.14
C ARG A 86 7.78 -5.47 6.89
N LYS A 87 7.43 -4.65 5.89
CA LYS A 87 8.16 -3.43 5.58
C LYS A 87 8.10 -2.46 6.75
N THR A 88 6.91 -2.20 7.29
CA THR A 88 6.72 -1.34 8.46
C THR A 88 7.49 -1.83 9.68
N ALA A 89 7.54 -3.14 9.93
CA ALA A 89 8.33 -3.69 11.03
C ALA A 89 9.85 -3.42 10.87
N LEU A 90 10.37 -3.54 9.65
CA LEU A 90 11.76 -3.24 9.34
C LEU A 90 12.06 -1.73 9.47
N ASP A 91 11.19 -0.89 8.92
CA ASP A 91 11.29 0.57 9.00
C ASP A 91 11.31 1.01 10.47
N LEU A 92 10.38 0.50 11.30
CA LEU A 92 10.35 0.77 12.74
C LEU A 92 11.63 0.35 13.47
N SER A 93 12.24 -0.78 13.10
CA SER A 93 13.51 -1.21 13.71
C SER A 93 14.67 -0.31 13.32
N THR A 94 14.67 0.19 12.09
CA THR A 94 15.68 1.11 11.56
C THR A 94 15.55 2.47 12.24
N ASP A 95 14.32 2.97 12.37
CA ASP A 95 14.03 4.24 13.04
C ASP A 95 14.45 4.22 14.51
N LYS A 96 14.13 3.15 15.25
CA LYS A 96 14.58 2.99 16.65
C LYS A 96 16.10 2.94 16.77
N LYS A 97 16.78 2.34 15.79
CA LYS A 97 18.24 2.30 15.77
C LYS A 97 18.82 3.70 15.53
N ALA A 98 18.27 4.43 14.56
CA ALA A 98 18.66 5.81 14.28
C ALA A 98 18.40 6.72 15.49
N GLU A 99 17.27 6.56 16.18
CA GLU A 99 16.95 7.27 17.42
C GLU A 99 18.02 7.03 18.50
N LYS A 100 18.44 5.77 18.67
CA LYS A 100 19.49 5.40 19.62
C LYS A 100 20.85 6.01 19.24
N GLU A 101 21.24 5.94 17.97
CA GLU A 101 22.48 6.54 17.48
C GLU A 101 22.49 8.07 17.68
N ILE A 102 21.36 8.75 17.44
CA ILE A 102 21.21 10.18 17.70
C ILE A 102 21.35 10.48 19.19
N LEU A 103 20.76 9.66 20.06
CA LEU A 103 20.87 9.83 21.51
C LEU A 103 22.33 9.67 21.99
N GLU A 104 23.04 8.68 21.47
CA GLU A 104 24.46 8.46 21.78
C GLU A 104 25.33 9.65 21.33
N ILE A 105 25.10 10.18 20.12
CA ILE A 105 25.78 11.38 19.62
C ILE A 105 25.48 12.59 20.51
N LYS A 106 24.22 12.78 20.92
CA LYS A 106 23.82 13.86 21.82
C LYS A 106 24.56 13.79 23.16
N GLN A 107 24.63 12.59 23.76
CA GLN A 107 25.38 12.38 25.01
C GLN A 107 26.87 12.67 24.84
N MET A 108 27.46 12.26 23.71
CA MET A 108 28.86 12.55 23.40
C MET A 108 29.11 14.07 23.33
N ILE A 109 28.22 14.83 22.70
CA ILE A 109 28.31 16.31 22.63
C ILE A 109 28.22 16.92 24.03
N GLU A 110 27.23 16.53 24.84
CA GLU A 110 27.06 17.05 26.20
C GLU A 110 28.30 16.77 27.08
N ASN A 111 28.89 15.58 26.95
CA ASN A 111 30.12 15.24 27.68
C ASN A 111 31.33 16.05 27.18
N LEU A 112 31.44 16.28 25.87
CA LEU A 112 32.48 17.13 25.30
C LEU A 112 32.36 18.58 25.78
N GLU A 113 31.14 19.12 25.86
CA GLU A 113 30.89 20.46 26.38
C GLU A 113 31.30 20.58 27.85
N LYS A 114 30.87 19.64 28.72
CA LYS A 114 31.27 19.60 30.13
C LYS A 114 32.78 19.56 30.31
N ASN A 115 33.47 18.65 29.60
CA ASN A 115 34.92 18.50 29.67
C ASN A 115 35.66 19.77 29.24
N LYS A 116 35.18 20.45 28.18
CA LYS A 116 35.75 21.73 27.75
C LYS A 116 35.54 22.82 28.80
N PHE A 117 34.35 22.88 29.40
CA PHE A 117 34.01 23.86 30.43
C PHE A 117 34.90 23.69 31.68
N GLU A 118 35.07 22.46 32.16
CA GLU A 118 35.99 22.16 33.27
C GLU A 118 37.43 22.58 32.96
N LYS A 119 37.90 22.34 31.73
CA LYS A 119 39.27 22.72 31.32
C LYS A 119 39.45 24.23 31.30
N ILE A 120 38.45 24.98 30.84
CA ILE A 120 38.48 26.46 30.87
C ILE A 120 38.53 26.97 32.31
N LEU A 121 37.72 26.40 33.22
CA LEU A 121 37.74 26.79 34.64
C LEU A 121 39.10 26.54 35.29
N ARG A 122 39.71 25.38 35.04
CA ARG A 122 41.07 25.08 35.54
C ARG A 122 42.12 26.07 35.03
N LEU A 123 42.07 26.42 33.74
CA LEU A 123 42.99 27.39 33.15
C LEU A 123 42.80 28.81 33.72
N LEU A 124 41.57 29.20 34.07
CA LEU A 124 41.29 30.48 34.73
C LEU A 124 41.84 30.51 36.15
N ASP A 125 41.70 29.44 36.93
CA ASP A 125 42.23 29.35 38.28
C ASP A 125 43.77 29.37 38.30
N GLU A 126 44.43 28.61 37.43
CA GLU A 126 45.91 28.63 37.32
C GLU A 126 46.45 30.02 37.00
N LYS A 127 45.73 30.78 36.16
CA LYS A 127 46.14 32.12 35.76
C LYS A 127 45.88 33.18 36.82
N LYS A 128 45.04 32.91 37.82
CA LYS A 128 44.71 33.81 38.93
C LYS A 128 45.71 33.68 40.11
N ILE A 129 46.50 32.60 40.12
CA ILE A 129 47.51 32.30 41.15
C ILE A 129 48.90 32.84 40.76
N LYS A 130 49.07 33.27 39.50
CA LYS A 130 50.28 33.92 38.96
C LYS A 130 50.10 35.44 38.90
#